data_AF-A0A084DMW9-F1
#
_entry.id   AF-A0A084DMW9-F1
#
_cell.length_a   1.000
_cell.length_b   1.000
_cell.length_c   1.000
_cell.angle_alpha   90.00
_cell.angle_beta   90.00
_cell.angle_gamma   90.00
#
_symmetry.space_group_name_H-M   'P 1'
#
loop_
_entity.id
_entity.type
_entity.pdbx_description
1 polymer ?
#
loop_
_entity_poly.entity_id
_entity_poly.type
_entity_poly.pdbx_seq_one_letter_code
_entity_poly.pdbx_strand_id
1 'polypeptide(L)'
;MRAFRLSIVLLPLLAALSFHARADDLPKSIAAQLPPGYQPMLAQAGPDLDNGRHSFLVVAHREGDTLGQPSPRPLLIYEEQADHAYRLAARNDEVVLRANEGGQCDPFEFADDGLAVKGRYFTVQNAVACGQHWSDYVTFRYDPRTHGWLFSSQIVTVSFPLEDQPDHVTVTRADAHRPVSFSQWKRKD
;
A
#
# COMPACT_ATOMS: atom_id res chain seq x y z
N MET A 1 -4.22 -51.19 -33.59
CA MET A 1 -4.89 -50.04 -32.94
C MET A 1 -4.27 -49.84 -31.56
N ARG A 2 -3.43 -48.80 -31.39
CA ARG A 2 -2.77 -48.46 -30.12
C ARG A 2 -3.61 -47.42 -29.39
N ALA A 3 -4.13 -47.76 -28.21
CA ALA A 3 -4.84 -46.83 -27.34
C ALA A 3 -3.81 -46.06 -26.49
N PHE A 4 -3.67 -44.76 -26.73
CA PHE A 4 -2.97 -43.85 -25.83
C PHE A 4 -3.90 -43.52 -24.66
N ARG A 5 -3.51 -43.88 -23.44
CA ARG A 5 -4.13 -43.36 -22.22
C ARG A 5 -3.46 -42.02 -21.89
N LEU A 6 -4.21 -40.93 -22.04
CA LEU A 6 -3.81 -39.62 -21.53
C LEU A 6 -3.99 -39.63 -20.01
N SER A 7 -2.88 -39.60 -19.27
CA SER A 7 -2.90 -39.31 -17.83
C SER A 7 -2.98 -37.79 -17.67
N ILE A 8 -4.14 -37.28 -17.26
CA ILE A 8 -4.33 -35.89 -16.86
C ILE A 8 -3.74 -35.74 -15.46
N VAL A 9 -2.59 -35.08 -15.35
CA VAL A 9 -2.03 -34.64 -14.07
C VAL A 9 -2.70 -33.32 -13.71
N LEU A 10 -3.59 -33.36 -12.72
CA LEU A 10 -4.27 -32.19 -12.16
C LEU A 10 -3.29 -31.49 -11.19
N LEU A 11 -2.71 -30.36 -11.60
CA LEU A 11 -1.97 -29.49 -10.67
C LEU A 11 -2.97 -28.78 -9.75
N PRO A 12 -2.80 -28.82 -8.41
CA PRO A 12 -3.62 -28.00 -7.54
C PRO A 12 -3.15 -26.55 -7.64
N LEU A 13 -4.05 -25.67 -8.08
CA LEU A 13 -3.86 -24.22 -8.06
C LEU A 13 -3.88 -23.78 -6.59
N LEU A 14 -2.72 -23.53 -5.99
CA LEU A 14 -2.65 -22.86 -4.69
C LEU A 14 -3.14 -21.42 -4.88
N ALA A 15 -4.37 -21.15 -4.48
CA ALA A 15 -4.84 -19.79 -4.25
C ALA A 15 -4.04 -19.21 -3.08
N ALA A 16 -3.20 -18.20 -3.34
CA ALA A 16 -2.60 -17.39 -2.30
C ALA A 16 -3.75 -16.62 -1.62
N LEU A 17 -4.21 -17.12 -0.48
CA LEU A 17 -5.11 -16.39 0.40
C LEU A 17 -4.33 -15.21 0.98
N SER A 18 -4.56 -14.02 0.43
CA SER A 18 -4.16 -12.77 1.08
C SER A 18 -4.95 -12.65 2.38
N PHE A 19 -4.34 -13.03 3.50
CA PHE A 19 -4.90 -12.81 4.82
C PHE A 19 -4.83 -11.32 5.13
N HIS A 20 -5.91 -10.61 4.85
CA HIS A 20 -6.15 -9.30 5.45
C HIS A 20 -6.41 -9.51 6.94
N ALA A 21 -5.43 -9.15 7.76
CA ALA A 21 -5.59 -9.14 9.21
C ALA A 21 -6.63 -8.08 9.57
N ARG A 22 -7.67 -8.45 10.33
CA ARG A 22 -8.58 -7.44 10.89
C ARG A 22 -7.83 -6.65 11.95
N ALA A 23 -8.34 -5.46 12.30
CA ALA A 23 -7.77 -4.59 13.34
C ALA A 23 -7.45 -5.33 14.67
N ASP A 24 -8.23 -6.36 15.01
CA ASP A 24 -8.04 -7.20 16.22
C ASP A 24 -6.84 -8.18 16.15
N ASP A 25 -6.22 -8.35 14.98
CA ASP A 25 -5.12 -9.30 14.74
C ASP A 25 -3.73 -8.64 14.69
N LEU A 26 -3.63 -7.35 15.02
CA LEU A 26 -2.35 -6.64 14.93
C LEU A 26 -1.35 -7.18 15.96
N PRO A 27 -0.08 -7.47 15.57
CA PRO A 27 0.94 -7.88 16.53
C PRO A 27 1.02 -6.91 17.71
N LYS A 28 1.03 -7.43 18.95
CA LYS A 28 1.00 -6.61 20.19
C LYS A 28 2.06 -5.53 20.23
N SER A 29 3.27 -5.81 19.70
CA SER A 29 4.34 -4.84 19.60
C SER A 29 3.97 -3.66 18.71
N ILE A 30 3.24 -3.89 17.61
CA ILE A 30 2.76 -2.84 16.71
C ILE A 30 1.63 -2.05 17.38
N ALA A 31 0.62 -2.75 17.94
CA ALA A 31 -0.52 -2.10 18.59
C ALA A 31 -0.09 -1.11 19.69
N ALA A 32 0.92 -1.46 20.48
CA ALA A 32 1.48 -0.61 21.52
C ALA A 32 2.22 0.65 21.01
N GLN A 33 2.52 0.72 19.71
CA GLN A 33 3.25 1.81 19.05
C GLN A 33 2.36 2.65 18.12
N LEU A 34 1.05 2.38 18.04
CA LEU A 34 0.15 3.22 17.26
C LEU A 34 0.12 4.65 17.84
N PRO A 35 0.07 5.69 16.98
CA PRO A 35 -0.04 7.06 17.47
C PRO A 35 -1.29 7.26 18.35
N PRO A 36 -1.22 8.03 19.45
CA PRO A 36 -2.37 8.23 20.32
C PRO A 36 -3.61 8.78 19.59
N GLY A 37 -4.76 8.13 19.82
CA GLY A 37 -6.03 8.47 19.19
C GLY A 37 -6.14 8.08 17.71
N TYR A 38 -5.27 7.18 17.24
CA TYR A 38 -5.41 6.49 15.96
C TYR A 38 -5.75 5.02 16.18
N GLN A 39 -6.49 4.45 15.23
CA GLN A 39 -6.79 3.03 15.13
C GLN A 39 -6.34 2.51 13.75
N PRO A 40 -6.05 1.21 13.59
CA PRO A 40 -5.66 0.66 12.30
C PRO A 40 -6.86 0.72 11.34
N MET A 41 -6.64 1.31 10.17
CA MET A 41 -7.58 1.30 9.03
C MET A 41 -7.32 0.07 8.17
N LEU A 42 -6.05 -0.18 7.86
CA LEU A 42 -5.59 -1.35 7.11
C LEU A 42 -4.25 -1.83 7.65
N ALA A 43 -4.08 -3.14 7.73
CA ALA A 43 -2.90 -3.79 8.29
C ALA A 43 -2.57 -5.04 7.47
N GLN A 44 -1.33 -5.15 6.96
CA GLN A 44 -0.88 -6.34 6.23
C GLN A 44 0.63 -6.56 6.34
N ALA A 45 1.06 -7.78 6.03
CA ALA A 45 2.49 -8.09 5.87
C ALA A 45 3.10 -7.19 4.80
N GLY A 46 4.27 -6.62 5.11
CA GLY A 46 4.99 -5.73 4.21
C GLY A 46 6.01 -6.47 3.34
N PRO A 47 6.79 -5.73 2.53
CA PRO A 47 7.85 -6.30 1.70
C PRO A 47 8.94 -7.02 2.50
N ASP A 48 9.65 -7.94 1.84
CA ASP A 48 10.78 -8.67 2.42
C ASP A 48 11.99 -7.76 2.70
N LEU A 49 12.70 -8.00 3.82
CA LEU A 49 13.85 -7.20 4.27
C LEU A 49 15.23 -7.75 3.86
N ASP A 50 15.30 -8.70 2.91
CA ASP A 50 16.53 -9.37 2.41
C ASP A 50 17.44 -10.02 3.49
N ASN A 51 16.99 -10.08 4.73
CA ASN A 51 17.73 -10.61 5.88
C ASN A 51 16.93 -11.68 6.65
N GLY A 52 15.83 -12.15 6.05
CA GLY A 52 14.92 -13.13 6.63
C GLY A 52 13.94 -12.56 7.66
N ARG A 53 13.97 -11.27 7.97
CA ARG A 53 13.00 -10.59 8.85
C ARG A 53 11.86 -9.98 8.05
N HIS A 54 10.75 -9.74 8.75
CA HIS A 54 9.50 -9.36 8.11
C HIS A 54 9.16 -7.86 8.19
N SER A 55 8.59 -7.41 7.08
CA SER A 55 7.74 -6.25 6.86
C SER A 55 6.41 -6.21 7.60
N PHE A 56 5.95 -5.08 8.11
CA PHE A 56 4.52 -4.87 8.35
C PHE A 56 4.08 -3.44 8.01
N LEU A 57 2.99 -3.31 7.26
CA LEU A 57 2.42 -2.04 6.85
C LEU A 57 1.13 -1.79 7.60
N VAL A 58 0.98 -0.60 8.18
CA VAL A 58 -0.25 -0.18 8.85
C VAL A 58 -0.64 1.22 8.37
N VAL A 59 -1.80 1.31 7.72
CA VAL A 59 -2.49 2.59 7.56
C VAL A 59 -3.35 2.78 8.80
N ALA A 60 -3.20 3.91 9.48
CA ALA A 60 -4.03 4.26 10.62
C ALA A 60 -4.89 5.48 10.32
N HIS A 61 -6.01 5.60 11.02
CA HIS A 61 -6.94 6.71 10.90
C HIS A 61 -7.52 7.06 12.28
N ARG A 62 -8.26 8.16 12.39
CA ARG A 62 -9.01 8.48 13.61
C ARG A 62 -10.43 7.93 13.54
N GLU A 63 -11.05 7.72 14.69
CA GLU A 63 -12.47 7.41 14.77
C GLU A 63 -13.31 8.51 14.09
N GLY A 64 -14.33 8.10 13.33
CA GLY A 64 -15.19 9.01 12.59
C GLY A 64 -14.63 9.52 11.26
N ASP A 65 -13.50 8.98 10.79
CA ASP A 65 -12.94 9.30 9.47
C ASP A 65 -13.94 9.00 8.35
N THR A 66 -14.46 10.04 7.72
CA THR A 66 -15.48 9.96 6.67
C THR A 66 -15.29 11.11 5.68
N LEU A 67 -16.01 11.09 4.55
CA LEU A 67 -16.01 12.21 3.60
C LEU A 67 -16.37 13.55 4.26
N GLY A 68 -17.33 13.56 5.19
CA GLY A 68 -17.78 14.77 5.89
C GLY A 68 -16.89 15.16 7.08
N GLN A 69 -16.14 14.20 7.63
CA GLN A 69 -15.23 14.39 8.76
C GLN A 69 -13.91 13.67 8.49
N PRO A 70 -13.10 14.15 7.53
CA PRO A 70 -11.86 13.49 7.16
C PRO A 70 -10.81 13.64 8.26
N SER A 71 -9.99 12.61 8.44
CA SER A 71 -8.86 12.59 9.35
C SER A 71 -7.56 12.26 8.60
N PRO A 72 -6.38 12.67 9.10
CA PRO A 72 -5.11 12.25 8.52
C PRO A 72 -4.96 10.72 8.53
N ARG A 73 -4.28 10.18 7.51
CA ARG A 73 -4.06 8.73 7.35
C ARG A 73 -2.56 8.42 7.28
N PRO A 74 -1.84 8.39 8.41
CA PRO A 74 -0.45 7.95 8.41
C PRO A 74 -0.33 6.51 7.89
N LEU A 75 0.61 6.30 6.97
CA LEU A 75 1.16 4.99 6.69
C LEU A 75 2.42 4.78 7.53
N LEU A 76 2.41 3.70 8.30
CA LEU A 76 3.44 3.29 9.23
C LEU A 76 4.07 2.00 8.71
N ILE A 77 5.40 1.97 8.66
CA ILE A 77 6.17 0.78 8.32
C ILE A 77 6.84 0.28 9.58
N TYR A 78 6.58 -0.97 9.92
CA TYR A 78 7.21 -1.66 11.03
C TYR A 78 8.14 -2.76 10.50
N GLU A 79 9.28 -2.91 11.14
CA GLU A 79 10.24 -3.96 10.84
C GLU A 79 10.43 -4.85 12.07
N GLU A 80 10.40 -6.15 11.84
CA GLU A 80 10.74 -7.15 12.84
C GLU A 80 12.21 -6.99 13.26
N GLN A 81 12.45 -7.05 14.56
CA GLN A 81 13.77 -7.00 15.17
C GLN A 81 14.27 -8.42 15.51
N ALA A 82 15.50 -8.53 16.01
CA ALA A 82 16.09 -9.82 16.38
C ALA A 82 15.34 -10.56 17.51
N ASP A 83 14.55 -9.84 18.32
CA ASP A 83 13.68 -10.41 19.38
C ASP A 83 12.29 -10.81 18.86
N HIS A 84 12.07 -10.78 17.54
CA HIS A 84 10.79 -10.99 16.86
C HIS A 84 9.72 -9.93 17.17
N ALA A 85 10.06 -8.86 17.90
CA ALA A 85 9.17 -7.73 18.08
C ALA A 85 9.26 -6.79 16.88
N TYR A 86 8.13 -6.21 16.48
CA TYR A 86 8.11 -5.17 15.46
C TYR A 86 8.41 -3.80 16.06
N ARG A 87 9.20 -2.97 15.38
CA ARG A 87 9.48 -1.56 15.72
C ARG A 87 9.15 -0.65 14.55
N LEU A 88 8.65 0.54 14.86
CA LEU A 88 8.38 1.55 13.84
C LEU A 88 9.69 1.95 13.16
N ALA A 89 9.77 1.69 11.85
CA ALA A 89 10.94 2.01 11.02
C ALA A 89 10.73 3.32 10.25
N ALA A 90 9.52 3.57 9.75
CA ALA A 90 9.22 4.77 8.99
C ALA A 90 7.73 5.16 9.07
N ARG A 91 7.45 6.45 8.83
CA ARG A 91 6.10 7.02 8.83
C ARG A 91 5.97 8.05 7.72
N ASN A 92 4.87 8.03 6.98
CA ASN A 92 4.49 9.08 6.04
C ASN A 92 3.03 9.48 6.27
N ASP A 93 2.77 10.78 6.34
CA ASP A 93 1.44 11.35 6.63
C ASP A 93 0.70 11.86 5.38
N GLU A 94 1.30 11.77 4.19
CA GLU A 94 0.80 12.40 2.95
C GLU A 94 0.42 11.40 1.85
N VAL A 95 0.96 10.18 1.85
CA VAL A 95 0.82 9.23 0.74
C VAL A 95 -0.54 8.54 0.67
N VAL A 96 -1.19 8.35 1.81
CA VAL A 96 -2.56 7.85 1.87
C VAL A 96 -3.49 9.05 1.93
N LEU A 97 -4.34 9.16 0.92
CA LEU A 97 -5.27 10.28 0.83
C LEU A 97 -6.42 10.13 1.82
N ARG A 98 -6.82 11.25 2.41
CA ARG A 98 -7.96 11.36 3.31
C ARG A 98 -9.26 11.08 2.55
N ALA A 99 -10.31 10.74 3.29
CA ALA A 99 -11.60 10.37 2.72
C ALA A 99 -12.10 11.37 1.66
N ASN A 100 -12.02 12.67 1.96
CA ASN A 100 -12.57 13.71 1.09
C ASN A 100 -11.66 14.13 -0.08
N GLU A 101 -10.44 13.60 -0.17
CA GLU A 101 -9.48 13.97 -1.22
C GLU A 101 -9.74 13.26 -2.55
N GLY A 102 -10.70 12.32 -2.55
CA GLY A 102 -11.28 11.70 -3.74
C GLY A 102 -12.43 12.50 -4.38
N GLY A 103 -12.89 13.56 -3.72
CA GLY A 103 -14.08 14.31 -4.13
C GLY A 103 -15.36 13.56 -3.76
N GLN A 104 -15.84 12.68 -4.64
CA GLN A 104 -17.14 12.02 -4.49
C GLN A 104 -17.09 10.75 -3.63
N CYS A 105 -15.96 10.07 -3.59
CA CYS A 105 -15.74 8.89 -2.75
C CYS A 105 -14.38 8.92 -2.09
N ASP A 106 -14.22 8.02 -1.13
CA ASP A 106 -12.97 7.78 -0.47
C ASP A 106 -11.95 7.18 -1.46
N PRO A 107 -10.82 7.88 -1.71
CA PRO A 107 -9.86 7.43 -2.71
C PRO A 107 -9.04 6.22 -2.25
N PHE A 108 -8.99 5.91 -0.95
CA PHE A 108 -8.18 4.80 -0.43
C PHE A 108 -9.00 3.53 -0.21
N GLU A 109 -10.25 3.66 0.27
CA GLU A 109 -11.12 2.49 0.46
C GLU A 109 -11.61 1.88 -0.87
N PHE A 110 -11.59 2.64 -1.96
CA PHE A 110 -12.12 2.21 -3.25
C PHE A 110 -11.16 1.31 -4.04
N ALA A 111 -9.84 1.47 -3.91
CA ALA A 111 -8.86 0.70 -4.68
C ALA A 111 -8.73 -0.72 -4.12
N ASP A 112 -8.70 -1.75 -4.99
CA ASP A 112 -8.47 -3.17 -4.66
C ASP A 112 -7.39 -3.35 -3.57
N ASP A 113 -7.82 -3.43 -2.31
CA ASP A 113 -7.06 -3.56 -1.06
C ASP A 113 -6.24 -2.34 -0.58
N GLY A 114 -6.26 -1.18 -1.25
CA GLY A 114 -5.58 0.09 -0.84
C GLY A 114 -4.03 0.06 -0.81
N LEU A 115 -3.43 -1.11 -0.57
CA LEU A 115 -2.00 -1.38 -0.56
C LEU A 115 -1.71 -2.67 -1.34
N ALA A 116 -0.72 -2.62 -2.24
CA ALA A 116 -0.20 -3.79 -2.94
C ALA A 116 1.25 -4.06 -2.53
N VAL A 117 1.61 -5.32 -2.28
CA VAL A 117 2.97 -5.75 -1.89
C VAL A 117 3.51 -6.75 -2.91
N LYS A 118 4.75 -6.54 -3.38
CA LYS A 118 5.43 -7.46 -4.30
C LYS A 118 6.95 -7.44 -4.12
N GLY A 119 7.49 -8.55 -3.62
CA GLY A 119 8.92 -8.67 -3.34
C GLY A 119 9.38 -7.60 -2.36
N ARG A 120 10.30 -6.72 -2.78
CA ARG A 120 10.82 -5.59 -1.99
C ARG A 120 10.00 -4.31 -2.11
N TYR A 121 8.89 -4.34 -2.85
CA TYR A 121 8.12 -3.16 -3.18
C TYR A 121 6.75 -3.20 -2.51
N PHE A 122 6.26 -2.02 -2.16
CA PHE A 122 4.84 -1.82 -1.89
C PHE A 122 4.33 -0.58 -2.63
N THR A 123 3.05 -0.58 -2.93
CA THR A 123 2.35 0.50 -3.63
C THR A 123 1.15 0.93 -2.82
N VAL A 124 1.04 2.23 -2.55
CA VAL A 124 -0.18 2.85 -2.04
C VAL A 124 -1.08 3.15 -3.23
N GLN A 125 -2.29 2.61 -3.20
CA GLN A 125 -3.25 2.67 -4.29
C GLN A 125 -4.38 3.63 -3.92
N ASN A 126 -4.27 4.89 -4.33
CA ASN A 126 -5.39 5.81 -4.24
C ASN A 126 -6.13 5.80 -5.60
N ALA A 127 -7.45 5.63 -5.62
CA ALA A 127 -8.25 5.68 -6.84
C ALA A 127 -9.71 6.05 -6.57
N VAL A 128 -10.37 6.63 -7.56
CA VAL A 128 -11.81 6.94 -7.53
C VAL A 128 -12.41 6.50 -8.86
N ALA A 129 -13.58 5.85 -8.81
CA ALA A 129 -14.39 5.56 -10.01
C ALA A 129 -15.91 5.74 -9.78
N CYS A 130 -16.30 6.62 -8.86
CA CYS A 130 -17.71 6.91 -8.54
C CYS A 130 -18.20 8.23 -9.15
N GLY A 131 -17.89 8.43 -10.43
CA GLY A 131 -18.21 9.65 -11.17
C GLY A 131 -16.94 10.25 -11.78
N GLN A 132 -16.01 10.70 -10.93
CA GLN A 132 -14.64 10.98 -11.36
C GLN A 132 -13.86 9.66 -11.48
N HIS A 133 -13.00 9.55 -12.50
CA HIS A 133 -12.21 8.34 -12.75
C HIS A 133 -10.73 8.70 -12.77
N TRP A 134 -10.01 8.37 -11.70
CA TRP A 134 -8.57 8.59 -11.62
C TRP A 134 -7.90 7.61 -10.65
N SER A 135 -6.59 7.44 -10.81
CA SER A 135 -5.73 6.70 -9.89
C SER A 135 -4.43 7.46 -9.59
N ASP A 136 -3.90 7.33 -8.38
CA ASP A 136 -2.59 7.80 -7.95
C ASP A 136 -1.89 6.67 -7.19
N TYR A 137 -0.99 5.97 -7.90
CA TYR A 137 -0.28 4.81 -7.40
C TYR A 137 1.16 5.16 -7.06
N VAL A 138 1.48 5.20 -5.77
CA VAL A 138 2.79 5.60 -5.26
C VAL A 138 3.53 4.38 -4.74
N THR A 139 4.64 4.04 -5.38
CA THR A 139 5.43 2.84 -5.09
C THR A 139 6.72 3.18 -4.37
N PHE A 140 7.00 2.44 -3.30
CA PHE A 140 8.23 2.48 -2.54
C PHE A 140 8.90 1.11 -2.55
N ARG A 141 10.16 1.09 -2.15
CA ARG A 141 10.94 -0.14 -2.02
C ARG A 141 11.83 -0.11 -0.78
N TYR A 142 12.12 -1.30 -0.25
CA TYR A 142 13.24 -1.48 0.66
C TYR A 142 14.57 -1.36 -0.09
N ASP A 143 15.53 -0.66 0.50
CA ASP A 143 16.89 -0.55 0.02
C ASP A 143 17.88 -1.19 1.02
N PRO A 144 18.42 -2.38 0.72
CA PRO A 144 19.27 -3.12 1.66
C PRO A 144 20.62 -2.45 1.90
N ARG A 145 21.03 -1.49 1.05
CA ARG A 145 22.29 -0.75 1.21
C ARG A 145 22.19 0.32 2.30
N THR A 146 21.03 0.96 2.40
CA THR A 146 20.78 2.02 3.37
C THR A 146 19.91 1.56 4.54
N HIS A 147 19.39 0.33 4.48
CA HIS A 147 18.39 -0.20 5.41
C HIS A 147 17.20 0.74 5.54
N GLY A 148 16.74 1.28 4.40
CA GLY A 148 15.72 2.32 4.36
C GLY A 148 14.69 2.11 3.27
N TRP A 149 13.58 2.85 3.39
CA TRP A 149 12.48 2.83 2.44
C TRP A 149 12.58 4.01 1.50
N LEU A 150 12.63 3.75 0.20
CA LEU A 150 12.85 4.76 -0.83
C LEU A 150 11.70 4.81 -1.82
N PHE A 151 11.36 6.02 -2.25
CA PHE A 151 10.47 6.24 -3.39
C PHE A 151 11.03 5.52 -4.63
N SER A 152 10.14 4.87 -5.37
CA SER A 152 10.46 4.18 -6.63
C SER A 152 9.78 4.87 -7.80
N SER A 153 8.47 5.05 -7.72
CA SER A 153 7.67 5.65 -8.80
C SER A 153 6.30 6.10 -8.34
N GLN A 154 5.70 7.00 -9.11
CA GLN A 154 4.30 7.40 -9.00
C GLN A 154 3.67 7.33 -10.39
N ILE A 155 2.48 6.76 -10.48
CA ILE A 155 1.68 6.70 -11.70
C ILE A 155 0.34 7.34 -11.41
N VAL A 156 0.04 8.43 -12.10
CA VAL A 156 -1.25 9.10 -12.04
C VAL A 156 -1.98 8.87 -13.35
N THR A 157 -3.21 8.36 -13.27
CA THR A 157 -4.09 8.16 -14.42
C THR A 157 -5.35 8.99 -14.22
N VAL A 158 -5.82 9.67 -15.26
CA VAL A 158 -7.13 10.30 -15.30
C VAL A 158 -7.84 9.77 -16.54
N SER A 159 -9.05 9.28 -16.35
CA SER A 159 -9.88 8.70 -17.41
C SER A 159 -11.15 9.49 -17.60
N PHE A 160 -11.61 9.59 -18.85
CA PHE A 160 -12.77 10.40 -19.26
C PHE A 160 -13.83 9.53 -19.96
N PRO A 161 -14.39 8.53 -19.27
CA PRO A 161 -15.22 7.50 -19.90
C PRO A 161 -16.51 8.04 -20.53
N LEU A 162 -16.97 9.22 -20.12
CA LEU A 162 -18.20 9.84 -20.60
C LEU A 162 -17.97 10.88 -21.71
N GLU A 163 -16.73 11.31 -21.92
CA GLU A 163 -16.41 12.47 -22.78
C GLU A 163 -15.70 12.06 -24.08
N ASP A 164 -15.48 10.76 -24.31
CA ASP A 164 -14.72 10.20 -25.45
C ASP A 164 -13.34 10.86 -25.65
N GLN A 165 -12.77 11.33 -24.54
CA GLN A 165 -11.43 11.91 -24.49
C GLN A 165 -10.41 10.81 -24.15
N PRO A 166 -9.18 10.90 -24.70
CA PRO A 166 -8.15 9.93 -24.39
C PRO A 166 -7.73 10.02 -22.92
N ASP A 167 -7.43 8.87 -22.32
CA ASP A 167 -6.88 8.81 -20.97
C ASP A 167 -5.53 9.52 -20.88
N HIS A 168 -5.30 10.19 -19.75
CA HIS A 168 -4.04 10.84 -19.43
C HIS A 168 -3.27 10.04 -18.38
N VAL A 169 -2.03 9.68 -18.69
CA VAL A 169 -1.13 8.96 -17.78
C VAL A 169 0.15 9.76 -17.57
N THR A 170 0.45 10.06 -16.31
CA THR A 170 1.70 10.70 -15.89
C THR A 170 2.52 9.71 -15.06
N VAL A 171 3.78 9.52 -15.42
CA VAL A 171 4.70 8.63 -14.69
C VAL A 171 5.89 9.43 -14.18
N THR A 172 6.05 9.46 -12.85
CA THR A 172 7.25 9.98 -12.19
C THR A 172 8.09 8.81 -11.70
N ARG A 173 9.40 8.81 -11.99
CA ARG A 173 10.34 7.81 -11.49
C ARG A 173 11.32 8.46 -10.52
N ALA A 174 11.82 7.67 -9.58
CA ALA A 174 12.86 8.10 -8.66
C ALA A 174 14.14 8.53 -9.41
N ASP A 175 14.77 9.59 -8.93
CA ASP A 175 16.10 10.00 -9.36
C ASP A 175 17.14 9.23 -8.53
N ALA A 176 17.95 8.40 -9.19
CA ALA A 176 18.97 7.59 -8.52
C ALA A 176 20.07 8.45 -7.87
N HIS A 177 20.29 9.67 -8.33
CA HIS A 177 21.26 10.60 -7.75
C HIS A 177 20.69 11.40 -6.58
N ARG A 178 19.36 11.43 -6.43
CA ARG A 178 18.64 12.18 -5.39
C ARG A 178 17.53 11.31 -4.80
N PRO A 179 17.88 10.22 -4.09
CA PRO A 179 16.89 9.32 -3.53
C PRO A 179 16.01 10.07 -2.52
N VAL A 180 14.70 9.80 -2.58
CA VAL A 180 13.72 10.36 -1.64
C VAL A 180 13.31 9.25 -0.69
N SER A 181 13.52 9.45 0.61
CA SER A 181 13.06 8.49 1.62
C SER A 181 11.55 8.50 1.76
N PHE A 182 10.96 7.39 2.20
CA PHE A 182 9.53 7.27 2.46
C PHE A 182 9.02 8.40 3.38
N SER A 183 9.70 8.67 4.49
CA SER A 183 9.27 9.71 5.45
C SER A 183 9.40 11.14 4.91
N GLN A 184 10.19 11.36 3.85
CA GLN A 184 10.37 12.67 3.21
C GLN A 184 9.57 12.84 1.93
N TRP A 185 9.00 11.75 1.40
CA TRP A 185 8.19 11.81 0.21
C TRP A 185 6.97 12.67 0.46
N LYS A 186 6.68 13.56 -0.49
CA LYS A 186 5.54 14.45 -0.47
C LYS A 186 4.79 14.36 -1.77
N ARG A 187 3.47 14.50 -1.68
CA ARG A 187 2.66 14.69 -2.87
C ARG A 187 3.04 16.04 -3.49
N LYS A 188 3.19 16.06 -4.80
CA LYS A 188 3.36 17.33 -5.52
C LYS A 188 1.97 17.89 -5.78
N ASP A 189 1.79 19.16 -5.48
CA ASP A 189 0.60 19.94 -5.82
C ASP A 189 0.44 20.07 -7.35
#